data_AF-A0A842W1E7-F1
#
_entry.id   AF-A0A842W1E7-F1
#
_cell.length_a   1.000
_cell.length_b   1.000
_cell.length_c   1.000
_cell.angle_alpha   90.00
_cell.angle_beta   90.00
_cell.angle_gamma   90.00
#
_symmetry.space_group_name_H-M   'P 1'
#
loop_
_entity.id
_entity.type
_entity.pdbx_description
1 polymer ?
#
loop_
_entity_poly.entity_id
_entity_poly.type
_entity_poly.pdbx_seq_one_letter_code
_entity_poly.pdbx_strand_id
1 'polypeptide(L)'
;MRETLKILGQLKKNEAKQSIFYDRIKENKSYLNSFFRVKKDLIQTGIIGYRLDNDQKKIIFLTEKGKELTRLITKIENTLNHKK
;
A
#
# COMPACT_ATOMS: atom_id res chain seq x y z
N MET A 1 7.98 -2.19 1.59
CA MET A 1 7.38 -1.65 0.35
C MET A 1 6.29 -2.58 -0.17
N ARG A 2 6.60 -3.87 -0.38
CA ARG A 2 5.66 -4.90 -0.83
C ARG A 2 4.42 -5.01 0.07
N GLU A 3 4.60 -4.90 1.38
CA GLU A 3 3.55 -5.03 2.39
C GLU A 3 2.54 -3.88 2.29
N THR A 4 3.01 -2.66 2.04
CA THR A 4 2.18 -1.49 1.82
C THR A 4 1.27 -1.66 0.60
N LEU A 5 1.84 -2.14 -0.51
CA LEU A 5 1.09 -2.42 -1.74
C LEU A 5 0.10 -3.56 -1.54
N LYS A 6 0.48 -4.61 -0.79
CA LYS A 6 -0.39 -5.75 -0.49
C LYS A 6 -1.58 -5.33 0.40
N ILE A 7 -1.32 -4.61 1.49
CA ILE A 7 -2.36 -4.16 2.42
C ILE A 7 -3.35 -3.23 1.71
N LEU A 8 -2.86 -2.22 0.98
CA LEU A 8 -3.73 -1.34 0.20
C LEU A 8 -4.39 -2.06 -0.98
N GLY A 9 -3.70 -3.01 -1.59
CA GLY A 9 -4.21 -3.86 -2.68
C GLY A 9 -5.45 -4.66 -2.29
N GLN A 10 -5.50 -5.12 -1.03
CA GLN A 10 -6.59 -5.92 -0.46
C GLN A 10 -7.75 -5.09 0.10
N LEU A 11 -7.59 -3.77 0.21
CA LEU A 11 -8.61 -2.87 0.74
C LEU A 11 -9.59 -2.44 -0.36
N LYS A 12 -10.86 -2.25 0.02
CA LYS A 12 -11.91 -1.76 -0.89
C LYS A 12 -11.48 -0.40 -1.45
N LYS A 13 -11.54 -0.25 -2.79
CA LYS A 13 -11.08 0.95 -3.52
C LYS A 13 -9.58 1.28 -3.40
N ASN A 14 -8.76 0.35 -2.89
CA ASN A 14 -7.32 0.54 -2.70
C ASN A 14 -6.93 1.70 -1.77
N GLU A 15 -7.77 1.98 -0.79
CA GLU A 15 -7.60 3.10 0.14
C GLU A 15 -8.05 2.73 1.55
N ALA A 16 -7.52 3.45 2.52
CA ALA A 16 -7.96 3.36 3.91
C ALA A 16 -7.70 4.66 4.66
N LYS A 17 -8.43 4.86 5.77
CA LYS A 17 -8.02 5.83 6.78
C LYS A 17 -6.60 5.51 7.23
N GLN A 18 -5.77 6.53 7.35
CA GLN A 18 -4.37 6.39 7.72
C GLN A 18 -4.20 5.66 9.06
N SER A 19 -5.09 5.89 10.02
CA SER A 19 -5.13 5.16 11.30
C SER A 19 -5.32 3.66 11.07
N ILE A 20 -6.36 3.27 10.33
CA ILE A 20 -6.66 1.85 10.01
C ILE A 20 -5.50 1.20 9.27
N PHE A 21 -4.88 1.91 8.33
CA PHE A 21 -3.70 1.41 7.63
C PHE A 21 -2.52 1.18 8.59
N TYR A 22 -2.28 2.11 9.52
CA TYR A 22 -1.23 1.95 10.54
C TYR A 22 -1.54 0.84 11.53
N ASP A 23 -2.79 0.62 11.88
CA ASP A 23 -3.15 -0.48 12.78
C ASP A 23 -2.93 -1.83 12.10
N ARG A 24 -3.32 -1.98 10.82
CA ARG A 24 -3.02 -3.19 10.03
C ARG A 24 -1.52 -3.43 9.82
N ILE A 25 -0.74 -2.38 9.58
CA ILE A 25 0.70 -2.55 9.37
C ILE A 25 1.46 -2.81 10.68
N LYS A 26 0.90 -2.38 11.83
CA LYS A 26 1.46 -2.62 13.17
C LYS A 26 1.34 -4.06 13.64
N GLU A 27 0.44 -4.86 13.06
CA GLU A 27 0.34 -6.31 13.31
C GLU A 27 1.71 -7.00 13.14
N ASN A 28 2.61 -6.41 12.36
CA ASN A 28 4.02 -6.76 12.34
C ASN A 28 4.91 -5.51 12.52
N LYS A 29 5.55 -5.37 13.69
CA LYS A 29 6.43 -4.23 14.02
C LYS A 29 7.53 -3.98 12.96
N SER A 30 8.02 -5.02 12.30
CA SER A 30 9.03 -4.89 11.24
C SER A 30 8.49 -4.15 10.00
N TYR A 31 7.22 -4.32 9.69
CA TYR A 31 6.58 -3.73 8.51
C TYR A 31 6.29 -2.25 8.69
N LEU A 32 5.93 -1.81 9.90
CA LEU A 32 5.76 -0.39 10.19
C LEU A 32 7.07 0.39 10.00
N ASN A 33 8.17 -0.10 10.55
CA ASN A 33 9.49 0.52 10.40
C ASN A 33 9.96 0.53 8.94
N SER A 34 9.70 -0.56 8.22
CA SER A 34 10.01 -0.66 6.80
C SER A 34 9.18 0.32 5.96
N PHE A 35 7.90 0.52 6.30
CA PHE A 35 7.06 1.52 5.65
C PHE A 35 7.58 2.94 5.89
N PHE A 36 7.92 3.32 7.12
CA PHE A 36 8.43 4.67 7.40
C PHE A 36 9.72 4.99 6.64
N ARG A 37 10.59 4.00 6.44
CA ARG A 37 11.82 4.15 5.65
C ARG A 37 11.56 4.47 4.18
N VAL A 38 10.56 3.85 3.57
CA VAL A 38 10.26 4.02 2.13
C VAL A 38 9.09 4.97 1.85
N LYS A 39 8.41 5.47 2.89
CA LYS A 39 7.19 6.28 2.76
C LYS A 39 7.41 7.49 1.85
N LYS A 40 8.51 8.21 2.07
CA LYS A 40 8.84 9.41 1.30
C LYS A 40 8.97 9.09 -0.19
N ASP A 41 9.70 8.02 -0.51
CA ASP A 41 9.94 7.58 -1.88
C ASP A 41 8.64 7.12 -2.54
N LEU A 42 7.78 6.38 -1.83
CA LEU A 42 6.48 5.96 -2.35
C LEU A 42 5.55 7.14 -2.71
N ILE A 43 5.62 8.22 -1.94
CA ILE A 43 4.87 9.46 -2.23
C ILE A 43 5.51 10.18 -3.43
N GLN A 44 6.83 10.35 -3.42
CA GLN A 44 7.56 11.08 -4.48
C GLN A 44 7.45 10.41 -5.84
N THR A 45 7.51 9.08 -5.88
CA THR A 45 7.33 8.28 -7.09
C THR A 45 5.89 8.19 -7.56
N GLY A 46 4.94 8.74 -6.78
CA GLY A 46 3.52 8.74 -7.07
C GLY A 46 2.91 7.34 -7.00
N ILE A 47 3.41 6.45 -6.14
CA ILE A 47 2.84 5.10 -5.92
C ILE A 47 1.70 5.15 -4.90
N ILE A 48 1.87 5.95 -3.83
CA ILE A 48 0.83 6.20 -2.84
C ILE A 48 0.51 7.69 -2.79
N GLY A 49 -0.74 8.00 -2.44
CA GLY A 49 -1.22 9.36 -2.23
C GLY A 49 -1.89 9.52 -0.87
N TYR A 50 -2.06 10.78 -0.47
CA TYR A 50 -2.83 11.18 0.69
C TYR A 50 -3.89 12.19 0.30
N ARG A 51 -5.09 12.07 0.85
CA ARG A 51 -6.16 13.06 0.74
C ARG A 51 -6.94 13.15 2.04
N LEU A 52 -7.73 14.20 2.20
CA LEU A 52 -8.68 14.32 3.31
C LEU A 52 -10.03 13.74 2.87
N ASP A 53 -10.73 13.06 3.77
CA ASP A 53 -12.15 12.77 3.60
C ASP A 53 -13.01 13.96 4.08
N ASN A 54 -14.33 13.83 3.98
CA ASN A 54 -15.30 14.85 4.37
C ASN A 54 -15.23 15.21 5.88
N ASP A 55 -14.71 14.30 6.72
CA ASP A 55 -14.49 14.53 8.15
C ASP A 55 -13.07 15.06 8.44
N GLN A 56 -12.33 15.53 7.42
CA GLN A 56 -10.94 15.94 7.51
C GLN A 56 -9.98 14.82 7.98
N LYS A 57 -10.37 13.55 7.81
CA LYS A 57 -9.50 12.42 8.16
C LYS A 57 -8.56 12.11 7.00
N LYS A 58 -7.28 11.87 7.32
CA LYS A 58 -6.28 11.48 6.31
C LYS A 58 -6.58 10.08 5.77
N ILE A 59 -6.77 10.00 4.46
CA ILE A 59 -6.89 8.78 3.69
C ILE A 59 -5.58 8.54 2.95
N ILE A 60 -5.03 7.34 3.08
CA ILE A 60 -3.93 6.83 2.24
C ILE A 60 -4.53 5.96 1.13
N PHE A 61 -4.05 6.13 -0.10
CA PHE A 61 -4.57 5.39 -1.25
C PHE A 61 -3.46 5.01 -2.23
N LEU A 62 -3.67 3.95 -3.03
CA LEU A 62 -2.87 3.67 -4.22
C LEU A 62 -3.29 4.59 -5.36
N THR A 63 -2.32 5.26 -5.97
CA THR A 63 -2.51 5.95 -7.24
C THR A 63 -2.73 4.93 -8.36
N GLU A 64 -3.10 5.38 -9.56
CA GLU A 64 -3.18 4.49 -10.72
C GLU A 64 -1.86 3.75 -10.99
N LYS A 65 -0.73 4.46 -10.92
CA LYS A 65 0.61 3.87 -11.01
C LYS A 65 0.86 2.83 -9.91
N GLY A 66 0.42 3.09 -8.69
CA GLY A 66 0.52 2.14 -7.58
C GLY A 66 -0.34 0.89 -7.78
N LYS A 67 -1.54 1.03 -8.36
CA LYS A 67 -2.42 -0.08 -8.71
C LYS A 67 -1.81 -0.95 -9.81
N GLU A 68 -1.26 -0.34 -10.86
CA GLU A 68 -0.56 -1.05 -11.94
C GLU A 68 0.63 -1.84 -11.42
N LEU A 69 1.49 -1.21 -10.62
CA LEU A 69 2.63 -1.88 -9.99
C LEU A 69 2.18 -3.06 -9.12
N THR A 70 1.11 -2.89 -8.35
CA THR A 70 0.54 -3.97 -7.53
C THR A 70 0.07 -5.13 -8.40
N ARG A 71 -0.62 -4.86 -9.51
CA ARG A 71 -1.06 -5.90 -10.46
C ARG A 71 0.12 -6.64 -11.09
N LEU A 72 1.17 -5.92 -11.49
CA LEU A 72 2.39 -6.51 -12.05
C LEU A 72 3.08 -7.45 -11.05
N ILE A 73 3.26 -7.00 -9.80
CA ILE A 73 3.85 -7.81 -8.74
C ILE A 73 3.03 -9.09 -8.53
N THR A 74 1.71 -8.99 -8.38
CA THR A 74 0.83 -10.16 -8.20
C THR A 74 0.90 -11.12 -9.39
N LYS A 75 0.96 -10.60 -10.64
CA LYS A 75 1.09 -11.42 -11.84
C LYS A 75 2.41 -12.20 -11.85
N ILE A 76 3.51 -11.56 -11.48
CA ILE A 76 4.83 -12.20 -11.38
C ILE A 76 4.80 -13.29 -10.30
N GLU A 77 4.26 -12.99 -9.12
CA GLU A 77 4.15 -13.97 -8.02
C GLU A 77 3.33 -15.20 -8.42
N ASN A 78 2.20 -15.01 -9.09
CA ASN A 78 1.38 -16.12 -9.58
C ASN A 78 2.12 -16.95 -10.64
N THR A 79 2.88 -16.30 -11.51
CA THR A 79 3.67 -17.00 -12.55
C THR A 79 4.80 -17.84 -11.93
N LEU A 80 5.46 -17.32 -10.89
CA LEU A 80 6.51 -18.03 -10.16
C LEU A 80 5.95 -19.20 -9.35
N ASN A 81 4.77 -19.03 -8.76
CA ASN A 81 4.11 -20.08 -7.97
C ASN A 81 3.52 -21.22 -8.83
N HIS A 82 3.21 -20.99 -10.11
CA HIS A 82 2.75 -22.03 -11.04
C HIS A 82 3.86 -22.94 -11.58
N LYS A 83 5.14 -22.65 -11.28
CA LYS A 83 6.27 -23.53 -11.63
C LYS A 83 6.60 -24.56 -10.54
N LYS A 84 5.70 -24.80 -9.58
CA LYS A 84 5.84 -25.83 -8.55
C LYS A 84 4.81 -26.94 -8.73
#